data_AF-A0A1L9RHF2-F1
#
_entry.id   AF-A0A1L9RHF2-F1
#
_cell.length_a   1.000
_cell.length_b   1.000
_cell.length_c   1.000
_cell.angle_alpha   90.00
_cell.angle_beta   90.00
_cell.angle_gamma   90.00
#
_symmetry.space_group_name_H-M   'P 1'
#
loop_
_entity.id
_entity.type
_entity.pdbx_description
1 polymer ?
#
loop_
_entity_poly.entity_id
_entity_poly.type
_entity_poly.pdbx_seq_one_letter_code
_entity_poly.pdbx_strand_id
1 'polypeptide(L)'
;MAPQLGPFFKQVDDLSGSFVDRLRKAVAIPSISAQDENRKDVFKMAQFLASELESLGAEVHQRPLGKQPGKEHLDLPPVVIARYGNDKNKRTILVYGHYDVQPALKEDGWATEPFELSVDNNGRMYGRGSTDDKGPVLGWLNVIEAHKKAGVELPVNLLCCFEGMEEYGSEGLEEFIQAESKKFFKDTDAVCISDNYWLGTEKPCLTYGLRGCNYYSVSVSGPAQDLHSGVFGGSAHEPMTDLVNVLSKLVDAHGKILIPGIMDLVEPLTEEEKSLYGDISYTMENLHESLGSKTGIHPTKERTLMARWRYPSLSIHGIEGAYSAPGAKTVIPAKVIGKFSIRTVPNMESKDVNKLVFDHIKTEFAKLNSKNTLDVWLQHDGKWWVASPKHWNFTAASKAVQQVFGVQPDMTREGGSIPVTLNFEQATGKNVLLLPMGSSTDAAHSVNEKLDKRNYIEGVKLLGAYLHYVAEEPINT
;
A
#
# COMPACT_ATOMS: atom_id res chain seq x y z
N MET A 1 8.07 -33.45 -9.03
CA MET A 1 7.01 -33.53 -10.09
C MET A 1 6.15 -32.32 -9.89
N ALA A 2 5.71 -31.63 -10.95
CA ALA A 2 4.85 -30.45 -10.77
C ALA A 2 3.55 -30.82 -10.04
N PRO A 3 3.00 -29.94 -9.19
CA PRO A 3 1.81 -30.23 -8.41
C PRO A 3 0.59 -30.42 -9.33
N GLN A 4 -0.27 -31.38 -8.98
CA GLN A 4 -1.49 -31.67 -9.76
C GLN A 4 -2.58 -30.62 -9.45
N LEU A 5 -2.44 -29.44 -10.06
CA LEU A 5 -3.30 -28.27 -9.82
C LEU A 5 -4.61 -28.27 -10.63
N GLY A 6 -4.78 -29.20 -11.56
CA GLY A 6 -5.94 -29.25 -12.47
C GLY A 6 -7.30 -29.23 -11.76
N PRO A 7 -7.55 -30.11 -10.77
CA PRO A 7 -8.81 -30.10 -10.01
C PRO A 7 -9.05 -28.79 -9.26
N PHE A 8 -8.02 -28.23 -8.63
CA PHE A 8 -8.10 -26.95 -7.92
C PHE A 8 -8.42 -25.79 -8.87
N PHE A 9 -7.70 -25.66 -10.00
CA PHE A 9 -7.96 -24.60 -10.99
C PHE A 9 -9.35 -24.69 -11.57
N LYS A 10 -9.82 -25.89 -11.90
CA LYS A 10 -11.19 -26.10 -12.37
C LYS A 10 -12.20 -25.63 -11.31
N GLN A 11 -11.96 -25.95 -10.04
CA GLN A 11 -12.86 -25.54 -8.96
C GLN A 11 -12.87 -24.02 -8.73
N VAL A 12 -11.73 -23.34 -8.93
CA VAL A 12 -11.67 -21.87 -8.91
C VAL A 12 -12.53 -21.26 -10.02
N ASP A 13 -12.47 -21.81 -11.23
CA ASP A 13 -13.31 -21.35 -12.35
C ASP A 13 -14.80 -21.56 -12.07
N ASP A 14 -15.17 -22.75 -11.59
CA ASP A 14 -16.55 -23.12 -11.24
C ASP A 14 -17.12 -22.20 -10.13
N LEU A 15 -16.28 -21.73 -9.20
CA LEU A 15 -16.68 -20.85 -8.08
C LEU A 15 -16.58 -19.36 -8.40
N SER A 16 -16.11 -18.97 -9.59
CA SER A 16 -15.83 -17.56 -9.93
C SER A 16 -16.99 -16.61 -9.67
N GLY A 17 -18.24 -17.02 -9.93
CA GLY A 17 -19.44 -16.22 -9.61
C GLY A 17 -19.58 -15.95 -8.11
N SER A 18 -19.42 -16.98 -7.28
CA SER A 18 -19.50 -16.85 -5.82
C SER A 18 -18.38 -15.97 -5.23
N PHE A 19 -17.19 -16.01 -5.82
CA PHE A 19 -16.06 -15.17 -5.39
C PHE A 19 -16.32 -13.68 -5.69
N VAL A 20 -16.93 -13.38 -6.83
CA VAL A 20 -17.33 -12.01 -7.17
C VAL A 20 -18.47 -11.55 -6.26
N ASP A 21 -19.42 -12.41 -5.91
CA ASP A 21 -20.50 -12.09 -4.98
C ASP A 21 -19.98 -11.84 -3.56
N ARG A 22 -18.97 -12.61 -3.11
CA ARG A 22 -18.26 -12.36 -1.85
C ARG A 22 -17.57 -11.00 -1.86
N LEU A 23 -16.84 -10.67 -2.93
CA LEU A 23 -16.20 -9.36 -3.09
C LEU A 23 -17.23 -8.22 -3.08
N ARG A 24 -18.37 -8.39 -3.76
CA ARG A 24 -19.46 -7.40 -3.76
C ARG A 24 -19.99 -7.11 -2.35
N LYS A 25 -20.17 -8.15 -1.53
CA LYS A 25 -20.61 -7.99 -0.12
C LYS A 25 -19.57 -7.25 0.72
N ALA A 26 -18.29 -7.54 0.51
CA ALA A 26 -17.20 -6.87 1.23
C ALA A 26 -17.03 -5.40 0.83
N VAL A 27 -17.09 -5.09 -0.48
CA VAL A 27 -17.05 -3.71 -0.97
C VAL A 27 -18.24 -2.90 -0.45
N ALA A 28 -19.41 -3.50 -0.31
CA ALA A 28 -20.58 -2.84 0.26
C ALA A 28 -20.47 -2.46 1.75
N ILE A 29 -19.40 -2.87 2.45
CA ILE A 29 -19.09 -2.40 3.80
C ILE A 29 -18.08 -1.25 3.68
N PRO A 30 -18.48 0.02 3.92
CA PRO A 30 -17.60 1.18 3.78
C PRO A 30 -16.66 1.30 4.99
N SER A 31 -15.72 0.37 5.10
CA SER A 31 -14.72 0.25 6.17
C SER A 31 -13.63 1.33 6.08
N ILE A 32 -14.03 2.60 6.10
CA ILE A 32 -13.12 3.74 6.00
C ILE A 32 -12.49 4.01 7.38
N SER A 33 -11.19 3.75 7.53
CA SER A 33 -10.47 3.88 8.83
C SER A 33 -10.20 5.32 9.24
N ALA A 34 -10.00 6.22 8.26
CA ALA A 34 -9.70 7.63 8.46
C ALA A 34 -10.90 8.49 8.94
N GLN A 35 -12.13 7.95 8.90
CA GLN A 35 -13.37 8.64 9.27
C GLN A 35 -13.97 8.04 10.54
N ASP A 36 -14.15 8.88 11.57
CA ASP A 36 -14.64 8.47 12.89
C ASP A 36 -16.03 7.80 12.81
N GLU A 37 -16.92 8.35 11.98
CA GLU A 37 -18.29 7.86 11.76
C GLU A 37 -18.37 6.47 11.12
N ASN A 38 -17.32 6.08 10.38
CA ASN A 38 -17.18 4.80 9.70
C ASN A 38 -16.50 3.74 10.57
N ARG A 39 -16.01 4.08 11.78
CA ARG A 39 -15.33 3.10 12.64
C ARG A 39 -16.16 1.83 12.85
N LYS A 40 -17.47 1.97 13.05
CA LYS A 40 -18.41 0.82 13.16
C LYS A 40 -18.40 -0.10 11.93
N ASP A 41 -18.20 0.44 10.74
CA ASP A 41 -18.17 -0.30 9.49
C ASP A 41 -16.84 -1.05 9.33
N VAL A 42 -15.74 -0.48 9.84
CA VAL A 42 -14.44 -1.17 9.95
C VAL A 42 -14.56 -2.40 10.85
N PHE A 43 -15.16 -2.27 12.04
CA PHE A 43 -15.47 -3.42 12.91
C PHE A 43 -16.41 -4.44 12.26
N LYS A 44 -17.41 -3.98 11.50
CA LYS A 44 -18.31 -4.87 10.74
C LYS A 44 -17.55 -5.67 9.69
N MET A 45 -16.56 -5.07 9.02
CA MET A 45 -15.71 -5.76 8.05
C MET A 45 -14.81 -6.80 8.72
N ALA A 46 -14.25 -6.49 9.89
CA ALA A 46 -13.49 -7.44 10.71
C ALA A 46 -14.35 -8.68 11.07
N GLN A 47 -15.58 -8.45 11.51
CA GLN A 47 -16.53 -9.52 11.82
C GLN A 47 -16.93 -10.32 10.57
N PHE A 48 -17.11 -9.66 9.43
CA PHE A 48 -17.38 -10.33 8.15
C PHE A 48 -16.25 -11.31 7.79
N LEU A 49 -14.99 -10.86 7.83
CA LEU A 49 -13.83 -11.72 7.55
C LEU A 49 -13.71 -12.87 8.55
N ALA A 50 -13.90 -12.59 9.84
CA ALA A 50 -13.85 -13.63 10.86
C ALA A 50 -14.89 -14.72 10.61
N SER A 51 -16.12 -14.33 10.29
CA SER A 51 -17.23 -15.26 10.02
C SER A 51 -16.98 -16.09 8.76
N GLU A 52 -16.45 -15.49 7.69
CA GLU A 52 -16.10 -16.22 6.45
C GLU A 52 -14.99 -17.24 6.74
N LEU A 53 -13.92 -16.87 7.46
CA LEU A 53 -12.83 -17.78 7.82
C LEU A 53 -13.29 -18.94 8.72
N GLU A 54 -14.12 -18.66 9.73
CA GLU A 54 -14.72 -19.68 10.59
C GLU A 54 -15.56 -20.68 9.78
N SER A 55 -16.36 -20.20 8.82
CA SER A 55 -17.18 -21.06 7.94
C SER A 55 -16.34 -22.00 7.07
N LEU A 56 -15.12 -21.59 6.74
CA LEU A 56 -14.17 -22.40 5.99
C LEU A 56 -13.50 -23.47 6.88
N GLY A 57 -13.55 -23.29 8.20
CA GLY A 57 -13.00 -24.19 9.21
C GLY A 57 -11.68 -23.74 9.81
N ALA A 58 -11.34 -22.44 9.69
CA ALA A 58 -10.18 -21.88 10.35
C ALA A 58 -10.44 -21.63 11.85
N GLU A 59 -9.40 -21.71 12.67
CA GLU A 59 -9.40 -21.17 14.04
C GLU A 59 -9.19 -19.66 13.95
N VAL A 60 -10.15 -18.86 14.40
CA VAL A 60 -10.14 -17.39 14.23
C VAL A 60 -10.14 -16.68 15.58
N HIS A 61 -9.38 -15.59 15.67
CA HIS A 61 -9.39 -14.67 16.80
C HIS A 61 -9.40 -13.22 16.33
N GLN A 62 -10.24 -12.39 16.95
CA GLN A 62 -10.20 -10.93 16.79
C GLN A 62 -9.44 -10.34 17.99
N ARG A 63 -8.23 -9.84 17.76
CA ARG A 63 -7.36 -9.30 18.82
C ARG A 63 -7.55 -7.78 18.91
N PRO A 64 -8.08 -7.24 20.03
CA PRO A 64 -8.23 -5.81 20.18
C PRO A 64 -6.87 -5.12 20.36
N LEU A 65 -6.70 -3.95 19.75
CA LEU A 65 -5.49 -3.12 19.88
C LEU A 65 -5.62 -2.00 20.93
N GLY A 66 -6.82 -1.80 21.49
CA GLY A 66 -7.10 -0.79 22.51
C GLY A 66 -7.70 0.50 21.93
N LYS A 67 -7.50 1.61 22.63
CA LYS A 67 -7.92 2.94 22.17
C LYS A 67 -6.99 3.47 21.09
N GLN A 68 -7.51 4.31 20.21
CA GLN A 68 -6.68 5.03 19.25
C GLN A 68 -6.00 6.24 19.94
N PRO A 69 -4.66 6.29 20.04
CA PRO A 69 -3.93 7.46 20.49
C PRO A 69 -4.40 8.77 19.86
N GLY A 70 -4.67 9.78 20.70
CA GLY A 70 -5.18 11.09 20.27
C GLY A 70 -6.64 11.11 19.84
N LYS A 71 -7.32 9.96 19.81
CA LYS A 71 -8.77 9.79 19.56
C LYS A 71 -9.35 8.77 20.54
N GLU A 72 -9.20 9.01 21.85
CA GLU A 72 -9.52 8.04 22.89
C GLU A 72 -11.02 7.70 23.01
N HIS A 73 -11.90 8.44 22.32
CA HIS A 73 -13.31 8.07 22.13
C HIS A 73 -13.51 6.90 21.17
N LEU A 74 -12.48 6.51 20.39
CA LEU A 74 -12.52 5.40 19.45
C LEU A 74 -11.65 4.23 19.93
N ASP A 75 -12.17 3.02 19.76
CA ASP A 75 -11.37 1.79 19.79
C ASP A 75 -10.74 1.55 18.42
N LEU A 76 -9.47 1.16 18.39
CA LEU A 76 -8.82 0.65 17.19
C LEU A 76 -9.54 -0.63 16.71
N PRO A 77 -9.75 -0.80 15.39
CA PRO A 77 -10.24 -2.05 14.83
C PRO A 77 -9.36 -3.24 15.24
N PRO A 78 -9.95 -4.42 15.46
CA PRO A 78 -9.18 -5.58 15.89
C PRO A 78 -8.34 -6.13 14.73
N VAL A 79 -7.20 -6.73 15.05
CA VAL A 79 -6.50 -7.58 14.08
C VAL A 79 -7.19 -8.93 14.05
N VAL A 80 -7.65 -9.34 12.87
CA VAL A 80 -8.23 -10.67 12.63
C VAL A 80 -7.08 -11.62 12.33
N ILE A 81 -6.77 -12.51 13.28
CA ILE A 81 -5.80 -13.58 13.07
C ILE A 81 -6.51 -14.92 12.91
N ALA A 82 -6.03 -15.75 11.99
CA ALA A 82 -6.61 -17.06 11.78
C ALA A 82 -5.56 -18.13 11.48
N ARG A 83 -5.87 -19.38 11.79
CA ARG A 83 -5.08 -20.55 11.44
C ARG A 83 -5.93 -21.57 10.71
N TYR A 84 -5.48 -22.00 9.54
CA TYR A 84 -6.05 -23.13 8.80
C TYR A 84 -5.00 -24.23 8.66
N GLY A 85 -5.25 -25.37 9.31
CA GLY A 85 -4.30 -26.48 9.42
C GLY A 85 -3.28 -26.33 10.57
N ASN A 86 -2.76 -27.47 11.04
CA ASN A 86 -1.72 -27.52 12.07
C ASN A 86 -0.85 -28.79 11.95
N ASP A 87 -0.62 -29.25 10.71
CA ASP A 87 0.22 -30.41 10.44
C ASP A 87 1.70 -30.04 10.59
N LYS A 88 2.40 -30.67 11.53
CA LYS A 88 3.81 -30.40 11.81
C LYS A 88 4.77 -30.85 10.71
N ASN A 89 4.29 -31.59 9.72
CA ASN A 89 5.08 -31.99 8.56
C ASN A 89 4.95 -31.00 7.40
N LYS A 90 4.06 -30.00 7.51
CA LYS A 90 3.85 -28.96 6.50
C LYS A 90 4.49 -27.64 6.93
N ARG A 91 4.99 -26.90 5.95
CA ARG A 91 5.39 -25.50 6.16
C ARG A 91 4.21 -24.66 6.63
N THR A 92 4.48 -23.59 7.35
CA THR A 92 3.47 -22.60 7.74
C THR A 92 3.73 -21.28 7.04
N ILE A 93 2.78 -20.82 6.23
CA ILE A 93 2.86 -19.53 5.54
C ILE A 93 1.95 -18.53 6.24
N LEU A 94 2.51 -17.39 6.62
CA LEU A 94 1.77 -16.26 7.14
C LEU A 94 1.39 -15.33 5.99
N VAL A 95 0.10 -15.10 5.83
CA VAL A 95 -0.44 -14.12 4.88
C VAL A 95 -0.93 -12.89 5.61
N TYR A 96 -0.64 -11.73 5.04
CA TYR A 96 -1.14 -10.45 5.52
C TYR A 96 -1.89 -9.72 4.41
N GLY A 97 -2.82 -8.87 4.85
CA GLY A 97 -3.54 -7.87 4.05
C GLY A 97 -4.36 -6.98 4.99
N HIS A 98 -5.09 -6.01 4.46
CA HIS A 98 -5.92 -5.12 5.27
C HIS A 98 -7.37 -5.07 4.78
N TYR A 99 -8.29 -4.65 5.66
CA TYR A 99 -9.72 -4.67 5.38
C TYR A 99 -10.38 -3.29 5.51
N ASP A 100 -9.65 -2.29 5.96
CA ASP A 100 -10.02 -0.89 5.80
C ASP A 100 -9.68 -0.37 4.40
N VAL A 101 -10.26 0.77 4.03
CA VAL A 101 -10.14 1.35 2.69
C VAL A 101 -10.07 2.87 2.76
N GLN A 102 -9.48 3.51 1.75
CA GLN A 102 -9.55 4.96 1.58
C GLN A 102 -11.00 5.48 1.47
N PRO A 103 -11.26 6.74 1.86
CA PRO A 103 -12.51 7.42 1.56
C PRO A 103 -12.83 7.40 0.05
N ALA A 104 -14.12 7.42 -0.27
CA ALA A 104 -14.61 7.61 -1.62
C ALA A 104 -16.04 8.15 -1.59
N LEU A 105 -16.24 9.26 -2.28
CA LEU A 105 -17.55 9.85 -2.51
C LEU A 105 -17.85 9.87 -4.00
N LYS A 106 -19.13 9.80 -4.36
CA LYS A 106 -19.55 9.89 -5.76
C LYS A 106 -19.07 11.20 -6.38
N GLU A 107 -19.15 12.28 -5.61
CA GLU A 107 -18.82 13.65 -5.99
C GLU A 107 -17.32 13.88 -6.25
N ASP A 108 -16.45 12.96 -5.82
CA ASP A 108 -15.01 13.01 -6.14
C ASP A 108 -14.74 12.80 -7.64
N GLY A 109 -15.72 12.30 -8.39
CA GLY A 109 -15.64 12.04 -9.84
C GLY A 109 -15.83 10.58 -10.22
N TRP A 110 -16.44 9.76 -9.36
CA TRP A 110 -16.71 8.35 -9.65
C TRP A 110 -17.81 8.18 -10.70
N ALA A 111 -17.58 7.30 -11.67
CA ALA A 111 -18.57 6.94 -12.68
C ALA A 111 -19.68 6.05 -12.10
N THR A 112 -19.36 5.20 -11.13
CA THR A 112 -20.28 4.28 -10.42
C THR A 112 -20.35 4.62 -8.93
N GLU A 113 -21.26 4.02 -8.16
CA GLU A 113 -21.27 4.24 -6.70
C GLU A 113 -20.06 3.53 -6.08
N PRO A 114 -19.20 4.22 -5.28
CA PRO A 114 -17.94 3.64 -4.83
C PRO A 114 -18.09 2.35 -4.00
N PHE A 115 -19.16 2.24 -3.21
CA PHE A 115 -19.42 1.08 -2.34
C PHE A 115 -20.48 0.14 -2.92
N GLU A 116 -20.78 0.23 -4.22
CA GLU A 116 -21.57 -0.77 -4.94
C GLU A 116 -20.73 -1.40 -6.05
N LEU A 117 -20.23 -2.62 -5.82
CA LEU A 117 -19.37 -3.29 -6.81
C LEU A 117 -20.13 -3.52 -8.13
N SER A 118 -19.68 -2.82 -9.16
CA SER A 118 -20.21 -2.89 -10.53
C SER A 118 -19.22 -3.61 -11.44
N VAL A 119 -19.72 -4.29 -12.46
CA VAL A 119 -18.87 -5.03 -13.42
C VAL A 119 -19.22 -4.57 -14.83
N ASP A 120 -18.23 -4.10 -15.58
CA ASP A 120 -18.45 -3.68 -16.97
C ASP A 120 -18.38 -4.86 -17.96
N ASN A 121 -18.65 -4.57 -19.24
CA ASN A 121 -18.64 -5.56 -20.32
C ASN A 121 -17.24 -6.15 -20.59
N ASN A 122 -16.17 -5.50 -20.13
CA ASN A 122 -14.80 -5.99 -20.23
C ASN A 122 -14.37 -6.80 -19.00
N GLY A 123 -15.28 -7.02 -18.05
CA GLY A 123 -15.01 -7.76 -16.82
C GLY A 123 -14.24 -6.95 -15.78
N ARG A 124 -14.23 -5.62 -15.86
CA ARG A 124 -13.61 -4.75 -14.86
C ARG A 124 -14.57 -4.56 -13.70
N MET A 125 -14.13 -4.87 -12.48
CA MET A 125 -14.97 -4.79 -11.28
C MET A 125 -14.64 -3.49 -10.54
N TYR A 126 -15.49 -2.47 -10.66
CA TYR A 126 -15.28 -1.15 -10.04
C TYR A 126 -15.92 -1.09 -8.66
N GLY A 127 -15.15 -0.59 -7.69
CA GLY A 127 -15.57 -0.33 -6.33
C GLY A 127 -14.38 -0.03 -5.43
N ARG A 128 -14.56 0.83 -4.43
CA ARG A 128 -13.54 1.18 -3.45
C ARG A 128 -13.15 -0.05 -2.63
N GLY A 129 -11.85 -0.33 -2.60
CA GLY A 129 -11.23 -1.49 -1.97
C GLY A 129 -11.37 -2.79 -2.76
N SER A 130 -11.76 -2.71 -4.04
CA SER A 130 -11.78 -3.89 -4.91
C SER A 130 -10.39 -4.46 -5.15
N THR A 131 -9.38 -3.61 -5.33
CA THR A 131 -7.98 -4.01 -5.52
C THR A 131 -7.13 -3.78 -4.26
N ASP A 132 -7.59 -2.90 -3.35
CA ASP A 132 -6.81 -2.34 -2.24
C ASP A 132 -7.62 -2.28 -0.92
N ASP A 133 -7.69 -3.35 -0.13
CA ASP A 133 -7.08 -4.68 -0.35
C ASP A 133 -8.10 -5.83 -0.18
N LYS A 134 -9.40 -5.54 -0.30
CA LYS A 134 -10.44 -6.56 -0.06
C LYS A 134 -10.39 -7.68 -1.09
N GLY A 135 -10.11 -7.38 -2.36
CA GLY A 135 -9.95 -8.38 -3.41
C GLY A 135 -8.87 -9.41 -3.06
N PRO A 136 -7.61 -8.99 -2.89
CA PRO A 136 -6.53 -9.91 -2.55
C PRO A 136 -6.72 -10.64 -1.20
N VAL A 137 -7.19 -9.95 -0.15
CA VAL A 137 -7.54 -10.61 1.14
C VAL A 137 -8.55 -11.74 0.94
N LEU A 138 -9.66 -11.47 0.23
CA LEU A 138 -10.66 -12.49 -0.06
C LEU A 138 -10.12 -13.58 -1.00
N GLY A 139 -9.12 -13.25 -1.83
CA GLY A 139 -8.37 -14.21 -2.62
C GLY A 139 -7.83 -15.38 -1.79
N TRP A 140 -7.25 -15.09 -0.61
CA TRP A 140 -6.77 -16.13 0.31
C TRP A 140 -7.90 -17.01 0.86
N LEU A 141 -9.05 -16.43 1.19
CA LEU A 141 -10.22 -17.18 1.63
C LEU A 141 -10.77 -18.07 0.50
N ASN A 142 -10.80 -17.55 -0.73
CA ASN A 142 -11.22 -18.28 -1.93
C ASN A 142 -10.30 -19.48 -2.21
N VAL A 143 -8.99 -19.35 -1.96
CA VAL A 143 -8.03 -20.47 -2.08
C VAL A 143 -8.42 -21.61 -1.14
N ILE A 144 -8.73 -21.31 0.13
CA ILE A 144 -9.13 -22.33 1.12
C ILE A 144 -10.42 -23.03 0.65
N GLU A 145 -11.42 -22.24 0.23
CA GLU A 145 -12.69 -22.77 -0.25
C GLU A 145 -12.53 -23.68 -1.46
N ALA A 146 -11.78 -23.24 -2.47
CA ALA A 146 -11.58 -24.00 -3.70
C ALA A 146 -10.81 -25.31 -3.45
N HIS A 147 -9.81 -25.33 -2.56
CA HIS A 147 -9.16 -26.59 -2.14
C HIS A 147 -10.16 -27.55 -1.51
N LYS A 148 -10.94 -27.06 -0.53
CA LYS A 148 -11.94 -27.85 0.19
C LYS A 148 -13.00 -28.43 -0.76
N LYS A 149 -13.50 -27.64 -1.70
CA LYS A 149 -14.52 -28.05 -2.69
C LYS A 149 -13.96 -29.00 -3.75
N ALA A 150 -12.70 -28.82 -4.14
CA ALA A 150 -12.03 -29.71 -5.10
C ALA A 150 -11.65 -31.07 -4.50
N GLY A 151 -11.74 -31.25 -3.17
CA GLY A 151 -11.20 -32.42 -2.48
C GLY A 151 -9.67 -32.49 -2.56
N VAL A 152 -9.01 -31.35 -2.77
CA VAL A 152 -7.55 -31.22 -2.81
C VAL A 152 -7.10 -30.69 -1.46
N GLU A 153 -6.21 -31.42 -0.81
CA GLU A 153 -5.66 -30.99 0.49
C GLU A 153 -4.83 -29.70 0.33
N LEU A 154 -4.96 -28.77 1.28
CA LEU A 154 -4.09 -27.60 1.30
C LEU A 154 -2.65 -28.04 1.65
N PRO A 155 -1.65 -27.68 0.83
CA PRO A 155 -0.30 -28.25 0.93
C PRO A 155 0.55 -27.66 2.06
N VAL A 156 0.08 -26.59 2.70
CA VAL A 156 0.74 -25.91 3.83
C VAL A 156 -0.25 -25.67 4.97
N ASN A 157 0.26 -25.31 6.16
CA ASN A 157 -0.54 -24.59 7.15
C ASN A 157 -0.59 -23.12 6.76
N LEU A 158 -1.76 -22.49 6.92
CA LEU A 158 -1.94 -21.06 6.63
C LEU A 158 -2.20 -20.31 7.93
N LEU A 159 -1.45 -19.25 8.16
CA LEU A 159 -1.76 -18.23 9.16
C LEU A 159 -2.20 -16.97 8.44
N CYS A 160 -3.23 -16.30 8.95
CA CYS A 160 -3.69 -15.01 8.43
C CYS A 160 -3.48 -13.94 9.51
N CYS A 161 -3.12 -12.74 9.08
CA CYS A 161 -3.08 -11.52 9.90
C CYS A 161 -3.69 -10.38 9.09
N PHE A 162 -4.96 -10.04 9.36
CA PHE A 162 -5.68 -8.97 8.66
C PHE A 162 -5.98 -7.81 9.59
N GLU A 163 -5.55 -6.60 9.22
CA GLU A 163 -5.74 -5.39 10.01
C GLU A 163 -6.76 -4.42 9.39
N GLY A 164 -7.13 -3.37 10.11
CA GLY A 164 -8.16 -2.41 9.70
C GLY A 164 -7.75 -0.96 9.84
N MET A 165 -6.45 -0.66 9.82
CA MET A 165 -5.89 0.68 9.96
C MET A 165 -4.75 0.97 8.97
N GLU A 166 -4.52 0.15 7.94
CA GLU A 166 -3.37 0.30 7.03
C GLU A 166 -3.39 1.68 6.35
N GLU A 167 -4.57 2.03 5.84
CA GLU A 167 -4.83 3.30 5.13
C GLU A 167 -4.80 4.52 6.05
N TYR A 168 -4.68 4.27 7.36
CA TYR A 168 -4.56 5.27 8.40
C TYR A 168 -3.39 4.98 9.35
N GLY A 169 -2.31 4.38 8.83
CA GLY A 169 -0.99 4.33 9.47
C GLY A 169 -0.68 3.08 10.29
N SER A 170 -1.49 2.01 10.19
CA SER A 170 -1.27 0.72 10.87
C SER A 170 -1.08 0.84 12.39
N GLU A 171 -1.81 1.75 13.02
CA GLU A 171 -1.59 2.14 14.41
C GLU A 171 -1.75 0.95 15.39
N GLY A 172 -0.70 0.67 16.16
CA GLY A 172 -0.63 -0.46 17.11
C GLY A 172 -0.29 -1.82 16.50
N LEU A 173 -0.15 -1.92 15.17
CA LEU A 173 0.15 -3.18 14.51
C LEU A 173 1.59 -3.66 14.75
N GLU A 174 2.57 -2.75 14.82
CA GLU A 174 3.97 -3.13 15.05
C GLU A 174 4.13 -3.87 16.38
N GLU A 175 3.64 -3.29 17.48
CA GLU A 175 3.68 -3.90 18.80
C GLU A 175 2.91 -5.22 18.83
N PHE A 176 1.77 -5.29 18.11
CA PHE A 176 1.00 -6.51 17.97
C PHE A 176 1.81 -7.62 17.29
N ILE A 177 2.44 -7.34 16.14
CA ILE A 177 3.26 -8.30 15.40
C ILE A 177 4.43 -8.77 16.27
N GLN A 178 5.11 -7.86 16.96
CA GLN A 178 6.20 -8.21 17.88
C GLN A 178 5.73 -9.12 19.02
N ALA A 179 4.53 -8.87 19.56
CA ALA A 179 3.96 -9.68 20.65
C ALA A 179 3.51 -11.08 20.18
N GLU A 180 2.98 -11.19 18.96
CA GLU A 180 2.46 -12.44 18.39
C GLU A 180 3.50 -13.26 17.61
N SER A 181 4.65 -12.67 17.23
CA SER A 181 5.73 -13.35 16.51
C SER A 181 6.23 -14.60 17.22
N LYS A 182 6.26 -14.57 18.57
CA LYS A 182 6.66 -15.70 19.43
C LYS A 182 5.47 -16.52 19.96
N LYS A 183 4.25 -16.17 19.58
CA LYS A 183 3.00 -16.81 20.03
C LYS A 183 2.24 -17.40 18.85
N PHE A 184 1.26 -16.68 18.28
CA PHE A 184 0.42 -17.20 17.21
C PHE A 184 1.22 -17.41 15.91
N PHE A 185 2.19 -16.55 15.63
CA PHE A 185 3.03 -16.59 14.42
C PHE A 185 4.34 -17.37 14.59
N LYS A 186 4.54 -18.08 15.71
CA LYS A 186 5.82 -18.74 16.04
C LYS A 186 6.24 -19.83 15.04
N ASP A 187 5.28 -20.43 14.35
CA ASP A 187 5.51 -21.55 13.43
C ASP A 187 5.80 -21.05 11.99
N THR A 188 5.77 -19.74 11.72
CA THR A 188 5.91 -19.17 10.37
C THR A 188 7.25 -19.53 9.73
N ASP A 189 7.22 -20.01 8.49
CA ASP A 189 8.39 -20.30 7.67
C ASP A 189 8.69 -19.20 6.64
N ALA A 190 7.65 -18.53 6.14
CA ALA A 190 7.74 -17.36 5.28
C ALA A 190 6.44 -16.54 5.35
N VAL A 191 6.53 -15.29 4.90
CA VAL A 191 5.42 -14.35 4.83
C VAL A 191 5.11 -14.03 3.37
N CYS A 192 3.83 -13.93 3.03
CA CYS A 192 3.34 -13.51 1.73
C CYS A 192 2.31 -12.39 1.89
N ILE A 193 2.48 -11.30 1.16
CA ILE A 193 1.59 -10.15 1.14
C ILE A 193 1.10 -10.00 -0.30
N SER A 194 -0.20 -9.83 -0.50
CA SER A 194 -0.78 -9.52 -1.81
C SER A 194 -1.53 -8.23 -1.63
N ASP A 195 -0.86 -7.11 -1.84
CA ASP A 195 -1.35 -5.77 -1.48
C ASP A 195 -0.66 -4.72 -2.38
N ASN A 196 -0.46 -5.11 -3.64
CA ASN A 196 0.31 -4.33 -4.60
C ASN A 196 -0.03 -4.78 -6.03
N TYR A 197 0.59 -4.13 -7.02
CA TYR A 197 0.13 -4.20 -8.40
C TYR A 197 1.22 -4.66 -9.37
N TRP A 198 0.82 -5.23 -10.50
CA TRP A 198 1.74 -5.43 -11.61
C TRP A 198 2.23 -4.07 -12.13
N LEU A 199 3.46 -4.05 -12.61
CA LEU A 199 4.08 -2.86 -13.18
C LEU A 199 3.36 -2.35 -14.45
N GLY A 200 2.77 -3.27 -15.19
CA GLY A 200 1.94 -3.02 -16.37
C GLY A 200 0.60 -3.75 -16.27
N THR A 201 -0.02 -4.03 -17.40
CA THR A 201 -1.31 -4.73 -17.50
C THR A 201 -1.17 -6.16 -18.06
N GLU A 202 0.00 -6.53 -18.57
CA GLU A 202 0.20 -7.78 -19.32
C GLU A 202 1.01 -8.83 -18.56
N LYS A 203 2.16 -8.43 -17.99
CA LYS A 203 3.13 -9.34 -17.36
C LYS A 203 3.06 -9.27 -15.83
N PRO A 204 2.86 -10.40 -15.14
CA PRO A 204 2.91 -10.46 -13.68
C PRO A 204 4.28 -10.08 -13.10
N CYS A 205 4.26 -9.62 -11.85
CA CYS A 205 5.45 -9.22 -11.12
C CYS A 205 5.58 -9.98 -9.81
N LEU A 206 6.81 -10.10 -9.31
CA LEU A 206 7.09 -10.39 -7.91
C LEU A 206 7.81 -9.18 -7.33
N THR A 207 7.35 -8.68 -6.19
CA THR A 207 7.89 -7.46 -5.61
C THR A 207 8.83 -7.80 -4.46
N TYR A 208 10.07 -7.33 -4.54
CA TYR A 208 11.12 -7.60 -3.56
C TYR A 208 11.60 -6.35 -2.82
N GLY A 209 11.05 -5.17 -3.10
CA GLY A 209 11.37 -3.97 -2.35
C GLY A 209 10.35 -2.86 -2.49
N LEU A 210 10.23 -2.06 -1.44
CA LEU A 210 9.32 -0.93 -1.32
C LEU A 210 10.10 0.31 -0.87
N ARG A 211 9.63 1.48 -1.30
CA ARG A 211 10.12 2.74 -0.74
C ARG A 211 9.54 2.93 0.66
N GLY A 212 10.24 3.68 1.50
CA GLY A 212 9.66 4.20 2.73
C GLY A 212 8.90 5.49 2.46
N CYS A 213 8.31 6.08 3.49
CA CYS A 213 7.58 7.34 3.39
C CYS A 213 7.77 8.15 4.68
N ASN A 214 8.28 9.37 4.58
CA ASN A 214 8.24 10.35 5.67
C ASN A 214 7.26 11.46 5.29
N TYR A 215 6.21 11.65 6.09
CA TYR A 215 5.17 12.64 5.83
C TYR A 215 5.31 13.83 6.77
N TYR A 216 5.32 15.04 6.25
CA TYR A 216 5.63 16.26 6.99
C TYR A 216 4.50 17.28 6.95
N SER A 217 4.51 18.17 7.94
CA SER A 217 3.68 19.37 7.97
C SER A 217 4.51 20.60 8.26
N VAL A 218 4.21 21.68 7.54
CA VAL A 218 4.85 23.00 7.71
C VAL A 218 3.75 24.00 8.01
N SER A 219 3.68 24.48 9.24
CA SER A 219 2.74 25.52 9.62
C SER A 219 3.39 26.89 9.56
N VAL A 220 2.70 27.84 8.91
CA VAL A 220 3.01 29.27 9.02
C VAL A 220 1.81 29.98 9.61
N SER A 221 2.04 30.78 10.65
CA SER A 221 0.99 31.56 11.34
C SER A 221 1.40 33.03 11.43
N GLY A 222 0.45 33.94 11.25
CA GLY A 222 0.70 35.38 11.26
C GLY A 222 -0.32 36.13 12.12
N PRO A 223 -1.39 36.67 11.51
CA PRO A 223 -2.42 37.39 12.24
C PRO A 223 -3.22 36.45 13.16
N ALA A 224 -3.83 37.00 14.20
CA ALA A 224 -4.62 36.24 15.17
C ALA A 224 -5.93 35.66 14.59
N GLN A 225 -6.36 36.15 13.43
CA GLN A 225 -7.56 35.72 12.71
C GLN A 225 -7.41 36.03 11.22
N ASP A 226 -8.21 35.35 10.40
CA ASP A 226 -8.30 35.63 8.97
C ASP A 226 -8.59 37.12 8.72
N LEU A 227 -7.94 37.68 7.71
CA LEU A 227 -8.07 39.10 7.36
C LEU A 227 -8.81 39.27 6.04
N HIS A 228 -9.57 40.37 5.91
CA HIS A 228 -10.12 40.77 4.62
C HIS A 228 -9.00 41.22 3.68
N SER A 229 -8.77 40.50 2.58
CA SER A 229 -7.58 40.71 1.74
C SER A 229 -7.52 42.08 1.06
N GLY A 230 -8.67 42.70 0.77
CA GLY A 230 -8.71 44.07 0.24
C GLY A 230 -8.38 45.17 1.26
N VAL A 231 -8.57 44.92 2.57
CA VAL A 231 -8.32 45.92 3.62
C VAL A 231 -6.87 45.83 4.10
N PHE A 232 -6.35 44.61 4.21
CA PHE A 232 -5.03 44.34 4.78
C PHE A 232 -3.97 43.96 3.75
N GLY A 233 -4.34 43.75 2.48
CA GLY A 233 -3.42 43.43 1.40
C GLY A 233 -2.32 44.49 1.26
N GLY A 234 -1.07 44.03 1.23
CA GLY A 234 0.11 44.90 1.21
C GLY A 234 0.48 45.54 2.56
N SER A 235 -0.27 45.26 3.64
CA SER A 235 -0.02 45.81 4.98
C SER A 235 0.45 44.78 6.02
N ALA A 236 0.31 43.48 5.73
CA ALA A 236 0.73 42.39 6.61
C ALA A 236 1.61 41.38 5.85
N HIS A 237 2.50 40.69 6.57
CA HIS A 237 3.16 39.50 6.04
C HIS A 237 2.15 38.35 6.01
N GLU A 238 1.87 37.82 4.82
CA GLU A 238 0.79 36.84 4.63
C GLU A 238 1.33 35.41 4.79
N PRO A 239 0.74 34.57 5.69
CA PRO A 239 1.19 33.20 5.89
C PRO A 239 1.22 32.35 4.61
N MET A 240 0.25 32.56 3.71
CA MET A 240 0.21 31.89 2.40
C MET A 240 1.42 32.24 1.52
N THR A 241 1.84 33.51 1.49
CA THR A 241 3.01 33.93 0.70
C THR A 241 4.27 33.22 1.19
N ASP A 242 4.47 33.16 2.50
CA ASP A 242 5.64 32.50 3.08
C ASP A 242 5.61 30.98 2.83
N LEU A 243 4.46 30.34 3.07
CA LEU A 243 4.33 28.89 2.87
C LEU A 243 4.58 28.50 1.42
N VAL A 244 4.02 29.22 0.44
CA VAL A 244 4.25 28.96 -0.99
C VAL A 244 5.73 29.11 -1.34
N ASN A 245 6.40 30.15 -0.81
CA ASN A 245 7.83 30.34 -1.03
C ASN A 245 8.65 29.16 -0.45
N VAL A 246 8.36 28.73 0.78
CA VAL A 246 9.06 27.59 1.41
C VAL A 246 8.82 26.30 0.62
N LEU A 247 7.56 25.97 0.28
CA LEU A 247 7.22 24.75 -0.47
C LEU A 247 7.90 24.74 -1.86
N SER A 248 8.02 25.89 -2.52
CA SER A 248 8.70 26.01 -3.82
C SER A 248 10.20 25.67 -3.78
N LYS A 249 10.80 25.60 -2.59
CA LYS A 249 12.22 25.27 -2.39
C LYS A 249 12.45 23.81 -2.03
N LEU A 250 11.41 22.96 -2.04
CA LEU A 250 11.54 21.54 -1.67
C LEU A 250 11.89 20.65 -2.88
N VAL A 251 11.26 20.89 -4.03
CA VAL A 251 11.41 20.09 -5.24
C VAL A 251 11.24 20.97 -6.48
N ASP A 252 11.97 20.70 -7.57
CA ASP A 252 11.80 21.42 -8.83
C ASP A 252 10.75 20.76 -9.75
N ALA A 253 10.46 21.42 -10.88
CA ALA A 253 9.48 20.96 -11.86
C ALA A 253 9.89 19.66 -12.60
N HIS A 254 11.12 19.18 -12.41
CA HIS A 254 11.63 17.94 -12.99
C HIS A 254 11.77 16.82 -11.93
N GLY A 255 11.22 17.03 -10.72
CA GLY A 255 11.21 16.06 -9.64
C GLY A 255 12.53 15.97 -8.86
N LYS A 256 13.48 16.89 -9.06
CA LYS A 256 14.71 16.92 -8.28
C LYS A 256 14.44 17.54 -6.91
N ILE A 257 14.72 16.78 -5.85
CA ILE A 257 14.66 17.27 -4.48
C ILE A 257 15.78 18.30 -4.28
N LEU A 258 15.41 19.48 -3.77
CA LEU A 258 16.30 20.63 -3.61
C LEU A 258 16.91 20.76 -2.20
N ILE A 259 16.51 19.87 -1.28
CA ILE A 259 16.99 19.81 0.10
C ILE A 259 18.45 19.32 0.09
N PRO A 260 19.42 20.14 0.54
CA PRO A 260 20.83 19.76 0.56
C PRO A 260 21.08 18.50 1.39
N GLY A 261 21.97 17.61 0.92
CA GLY A 261 22.36 16.38 1.61
C GLY A 261 21.43 15.18 1.39
N ILE A 262 20.21 15.35 0.85
CA ILE A 262 19.28 14.22 0.68
C ILE A 262 19.84 13.15 -0.25
N MET A 263 20.45 13.55 -1.36
CA MET A 263 21.01 12.60 -2.33
C MET A 263 22.27 11.89 -1.83
N ASP A 264 22.95 12.43 -0.82
CA ASP A 264 24.14 11.83 -0.23
C ASP A 264 23.80 10.60 0.64
N LEU A 265 22.54 10.50 1.08
CA LEU A 265 22.00 9.35 1.81
C LEU A 265 21.58 8.19 0.90
N VAL A 266 21.53 8.41 -0.41
CA VAL A 266 21.03 7.41 -1.36
C VAL A 266 22.16 6.44 -1.68
N GLU A 267 21.88 5.13 -1.55
CA GLU A 267 22.83 4.09 -1.94
C GLU A 267 23.34 4.29 -3.39
N PRO A 268 24.63 4.08 -3.69
CA PRO A 268 25.12 4.15 -5.06
C PRO A 268 24.49 3.07 -5.95
N LEU A 269 24.18 3.41 -7.21
CA LEU A 269 23.75 2.42 -8.21
C LEU A 269 24.93 1.50 -8.57
N THR A 270 24.76 0.19 -8.39
CA THR A 270 25.74 -0.81 -8.83
C THR A 270 25.44 -1.29 -10.26
N GLU A 271 26.44 -1.83 -10.96
CA GLU A 271 26.23 -2.41 -12.29
C GLU A 271 25.34 -3.66 -12.24
N GLU A 272 25.39 -4.43 -11.13
CA GLU A 272 24.48 -5.57 -10.90
C GLU A 272 23.03 -5.07 -10.79
N GLU A 273 22.75 -4.06 -9.96
CA GLU A 273 21.40 -3.50 -9.84
C GLU A 273 20.94 -2.89 -11.18
N LYS A 274 21.82 -2.16 -11.87
CA LYS A 274 21.52 -1.55 -13.17
C LYS A 274 21.12 -2.59 -14.22
N SER A 275 21.77 -3.75 -14.23
CA SER A 275 21.47 -4.82 -15.18
C SER A 275 20.04 -5.36 -15.06
N LEU A 276 19.41 -5.25 -13.88
CA LEU A 276 18.07 -5.75 -13.62
C LEU A 276 16.97 -4.97 -14.36
N TYR A 277 17.21 -3.71 -14.73
CA TYR A 277 16.17 -2.85 -15.33
C TYR A 277 15.98 -3.09 -16.85
N GLY A 278 16.98 -3.67 -17.52
CA GLY A 278 17.00 -3.85 -18.96
C GLY A 278 15.88 -4.76 -19.47
N ASP A 279 15.71 -5.92 -18.81
CA ASP A 279 14.80 -7.00 -19.25
C ASP A 279 13.35 -6.82 -18.78
N ILE A 280 13.08 -5.80 -17.96
CA ILE A 280 11.75 -5.53 -17.42
C ILE A 280 10.79 -5.15 -18.56
N SER A 281 9.65 -5.83 -18.59
CA SER A 281 8.58 -5.67 -19.56
C SER A 281 7.76 -4.42 -19.24
N TYR A 282 8.34 -3.27 -19.55
CA TYR A 282 7.73 -1.96 -19.36
C TYR A 282 8.07 -1.05 -20.53
N THR A 283 7.13 -0.20 -20.92
CA THR A 283 7.32 0.83 -21.93
C THR A 283 6.86 2.18 -21.39
N MET A 284 7.27 3.26 -22.04
CA MET A 284 6.75 4.58 -21.71
C MET A 284 5.26 4.70 -22.04
N GLU A 285 4.71 3.87 -22.94
CA GLU A 285 3.26 3.85 -23.20
C GLU A 285 2.49 3.23 -22.03
N ASN A 286 3.05 2.21 -21.36
CA ASN A 286 2.44 1.70 -20.13
C ASN A 286 2.37 2.78 -19.04
N LEU A 287 3.38 3.66 -18.97
CA LEU A 287 3.32 4.84 -18.09
C LEU A 287 2.17 5.78 -18.51
N HIS A 288 2.08 6.10 -19.80
CA HIS A 288 1.05 7.02 -20.29
C HIS A 288 -0.38 6.51 -20.07
N GLU A 289 -0.59 5.21 -20.27
CA GLU A 289 -1.85 4.54 -19.99
C GLU A 289 -2.21 4.64 -18.51
N SER A 290 -1.25 4.33 -17.62
CA SER A 290 -1.45 4.42 -16.16
C SER A 290 -1.71 5.86 -15.70
N LEU A 291 -1.04 6.85 -16.30
CA LEU A 291 -1.21 8.28 -15.98
C LEU A 291 -2.44 8.92 -16.66
N GLY A 292 -3.05 8.25 -17.65
CA GLY A 292 -4.04 8.85 -18.54
C GLY A 292 -3.51 10.06 -19.34
N SER A 293 -2.19 10.26 -19.43
CA SER A 293 -1.57 11.44 -20.05
C SER A 293 -0.08 11.23 -20.39
N LYS A 294 0.49 12.12 -21.20
CA LYS A 294 1.93 12.12 -21.58
C LYS A 294 2.77 13.07 -20.72
N THR A 295 2.57 13.01 -19.40
CA THR A 295 3.16 13.94 -18.41
C THR A 295 4.33 13.34 -17.62
N GLY A 296 4.87 12.19 -18.05
CA GLY A 296 6.04 11.58 -17.42
C GLY A 296 7.27 12.51 -17.44
N ILE A 297 7.99 12.60 -16.32
CA ILE A 297 9.13 13.50 -16.13
C ILE A 297 10.47 12.93 -16.65
N HIS A 298 10.50 11.67 -17.06
CA HIS A 298 11.71 10.99 -17.53
C HIS A 298 11.50 10.40 -18.93
N PRO A 299 12.47 10.54 -19.84
CA PRO A 299 12.29 10.17 -21.24
C PRO A 299 12.50 8.67 -21.52
N THR A 300 13.13 7.94 -20.59
CA THR A 300 13.51 6.54 -20.81
C THR A 300 12.92 5.60 -19.76
N LYS A 301 12.67 4.35 -20.16
CA LYS A 301 12.26 3.25 -19.30
C LYS A 301 13.14 3.14 -18.05
N GLU A 302 14.45 3.00 -18.27
CA GLU A 302 15.43 2.79 -17.19
C GLU A 302 15.37 3.92 -16.16
N ARG A 303 15.36 5.19 -16.61
CA ARG A 303 15.33 6.33 -15.69
C ARG A 303 14.00 6.42 -14.94
N THR A 304 12.88 6.15 -15.61
CA THR A 304 11.54 6.11 -15.00
C THR A 304 11.47 5.04 -13.91
N LEU A 305 11.92 3.81 -14.19
CA LEU A 305 11.89 2.72 -13.21
C LEU A 305 12.82 2.99 -12.03
N MET A 306 14.06 3.45 -12.29
CA MET A 306 14.96 3.83 -11.20
C MET A 306 14.40 4.95 -10.33
N ALA A 307 13.78 5.97 -10.92
CA ALA A 307 13.12 7.05 -10.18
C ALA A 307 11.94 6.54 -9.35
N ARG A 308 11.20 5.56 -9.87
CA ARG A 308 10.07 4.92 -9.16
C ARG A 308 10.51 3.95 -8.07
N TRP A 309 11.73 3.45 -8.06
CA TRP A 309 12.08 2.32 -7.19
C TRP A 309 13.23 2.58 -6.25
N ARG A 310 14.24 3.33 -6.71
CA ARG A 310 15.54 3.41 -6.03
C ARG A 310 16.03 4.81 -5.76
N TYR A 311 15.43 5.83 -6.37
CA TYR A 311 15.68 7.23 -6.04
C TYR A 311 14.52 7.78 -5.20
N PRO A 312 14.81 8.70 -4.25
CA PRO A 312 13.76 9.32 -3.48
C PRO A 312 12.92 10.25 -4.35
N SER A 313 11.67 10.49 -3.93
CA SER A 313 10.79 11.48 -4.55
C SER A 313 10.12 12.33 -3.49
N LEU A 314 9.78 13.57 -3.82
CA LEU A 314 9.04 14.48 -2.95
C LEU A 314 7.76 14.91 -3.65
N SER A 315 6.63 14.82 -2.95
CA SER A 315 5.32 15.24 -3.42
C SER A 315 4.70 16.23 -2.44
N ILE A 316 4.14 17.33 -2.97
CA ILE A 316 3.37 18.31 -2.21
C ILE A 316 1.89 17.94 -2.38
N HIS A 317 1.18 17.79 -1.27
CA HIS A 317 -0.18 17.23 -1.25
C HIS A 317 -1.26 18.28 -1.15
N GLY A 318 -1.00 19.38 -0.44
CA GLY A 318 -2.00 20.44 -0.27
C GLY A 318 -1.69 21.40 0.86
N ILE A 319 -2.64 22.30 1.11
CA ILE A 319 -2.57 23.34 2.14
C ILE A 319 -3.87 23.32 2.95
N GLU A 320 -3.74 23.03 4.24
CA GLU A 320 -4.82 23.11 5.23
C GLU A 320 -4.89 24.53 5.81
N GLY A 321 -6.09 25.00 6.17
CA GLY A 321 -6.33 26.32 6.77
C GLY A 321 -6.53 27.46 5.76
N ALA A 322 -6.36 27.18 4.47
CA ALA A 322 -6.65 28.13 3.39
C ALA A 322 -8.08 27.94 2.82
N TYR A 323 -8.47 28.79 1.86
CA TYR A 323 -9.71 28.62 1.11
C TYR A 323 -9.54 27.60 -0.01
N SER A 324 -10.22 26.46 0.09
CA SER A 324 -10.18 25.35 -0.88
C SER A 324 -11.53 25.02 -1.53
N ALA A 325 -12.61 25.70 -1.12
CA ALA A 325 -13.94 25.45 -1.67
C ALA A 325 -14.12 26.09 -3.07
N PRO A 326 -15.04 25.58 -3.91
CA PRO A 326 -15.37 26.19 -5.19
C PRO A 326 -15.81 27.66 -5.04
N GLY A 327 -15.39 28.52 -5.97
CA GLY A 327 -15.74 29.95 -5.98
C GLY A 327 -14.57 30.86 -5.60
N ALA A 328 -14.86 32.05 -5.06
CA ALA A 328 -13.87 33.04 -4.69
C ALA A 328 -14.10 33.55 -3.26
N LYS A 329 -13.01 33.67 -2.48
CA LYS A 329 -13.03 34.26 -1.15
C LYS A 329 -11.85 35.23 -1.00
N THR A 330 -12.12 36.49 -0.74
CA THR A 330 -11.12 37.55 -0.57
C THR A 330 -10.56 37.58 0.85
N VAL A 331 -9.73 36.57 1.18
CA VAL A 331 -9.21 36.33 2.53
C VAL A 331 -7.69 36.15 2.54
N ILE A 332 -7.03 36.67 3.57
CA ILE A 332 -5.67 36.31 3.97
C ILE A 332 -5.79 35.32 5.15
N PRO A 333 -5.46 34.04 4.98
CA PRO A 333 -5.54 33.06 6.05
C PRO A 333 -4.59 33.40 7.21
N ALA A 334 -5.06 33.28 8.45
CA ALA A 334 -4.24 33.52 9.64
C ALA A 334 -3.17 32.46 9.88
N LYS A 335 -3.50 31.21 9.58
CA LYS A 335 -2.64 30.05 9.77
C LYS A 335 -2.88 29.07 8.63
N VAL A 336 -1.79 28.57 8.08
CA VAL A 336 -1.82 27.56 7.01
C VAL A 336 -0.84 26.46 7.33
N ILE A 337 -1.16 25.24 6.87
CA ILE A 337 -0.32 24.06 7.06
C ILE A 337 -0.12 23.38 5.72
N GLY A 338 1.08 23.49 5.16
CA GLY A 338 1.48 22.75 3.96
C GLY A 338 1.78 21.30 4.29
N LYS A 339 1.29 20.38 3.45
CA LYS A 339 1.50 18.94 3.60
C LYS A 339 2.34 18.42 2.43
N PHE A 340 3.41 17.69 2.73
CA PHE A 340 4.26 17.05 1.72
C PHE A 340 4.89 15.78 2.28
N SER A 341 5.34 14.87 1.42
CA SER A 341 6.07 13.67 1.86
C SER A 341 7.28 13.39 0.99
N ILE A 342 8.23 12.65 1.56
CA ILE A 342 9.41 12.12 0.86
C ILE A 342 9.31 10.60 0.87
N ARG A 343 9.31 9.99 -0.32
CA ARG A 343 9.52 8.54 -0.44
C ARG A 343 11.01 8.25 -0.26
N THR A 344 11.35 7.47 0.76
CA THR A 344 12.73 7.13 1.12
C THR A 344 13.17 5.83 0.46
N VAL A 345 14.48 5.66 0.27
CA VAL A 345 15.12 4.51 -0.39
C VAL A 345 16.26 3.99 0.49
N PRO A 346 16.86 2.81 0.19
CA PRO A 346 17.93 2.24 1.02
C PRO A 346 18.98 3.26 1.47
N ASN A 347 19.38 3.12 2.74
CA ASN A 347 20.28 4.01 3.52
C ASN A 347 19.71 5.38 3.93
N MET A 348 18.48 5.72 3.55
CA MET A 348 17.81 6.93 4.06
C MET A 348 17.10 6.62 5.38
N GLU A 349 17.82 6.78 6.50
CA GLU A 349 17.23 6.66 7.84
C GLU A 349 16.38 7.89 8.17
N SER A 350 15.19 7.66 8.75
CA SER A 350 14.20 8.72 8.98
C SER A 350 14.79 9.90 9.77
N LYS A 351 15.55 9.62 10.84
CA LYS A 351 16.20 10.65 11.66
C LYS A 351 17.08 11.60 10.83
N ASP A 352 17.85 11.06 9.89
CA ASP A 352 18.78 11.84 9.08
C ASP A 352 18.04 12.67 8.03
N VAL A 353 17.03 12.07 7.37
CA VAL A 353 16.14 12.78 6.44
C VAL A 353 15.41 13.92 7.15
N ASN A 354 14.83 13.66 8.32
CA ASN A 354 14.10 14.66 9.12
C ASN A 354 14.99 15.84 9.47
N LYS A 355 16.23 15.58 9.88
CA LYS A 355 17.21 16.64 10.18
C LYS A 355 17.42 17.55 8.97
N LEU A 356 17.69 16.98 7.79
CA LEU A 356 17.93 17.75 6.56
C LEU A 356 16.70 18.55 6.14
N VAL A 357 15.50 17.96 6.23
CA VAL A 357 14.22 18.61 5.91
C VAL A 357 13.98 19.80 6.83
N PHE A 358 14.10 19.61 8.14
CA PHE A 358 13.84 20.66 9.13
C PHE A 358 14.84 21.81 9.01
N ASP A 359 16.12 21.51 8.83
CA ASP A 359 17.16 22.53 8.67
C ASP A 359 16.94 23.35 7.39
N HIS A 360 16.59 22.69 6.27
CA HIS A 360 16.31 23.36 5.01
C HIS A 360 15.10 24.28 5.10
N ILE A 361 13.97 23.79 5.62
CA ILE A 361 12.74 24.59 5.76
C ILE A 361 12.95 25.81 6.66
N LYS A 362 13.61 25.63 7.81
CA LYS A 362 13.95 26.74 8.72
C LYS A 362 14.87 27.76 8.05
N THR A 363 15.84 27.29 7.28
CA THR A 363 16.77 28.14 6.53
C THR A 363 16.06 28.93 5.44
N GLU A 364 15.22 28.30 4.63
CA GLU A 364 14.47 28.98 3.56
C GLU A 364 13.47 29.98 4.13
N PHE A 365 12.78 29.65 5.23
CA PHE A 365 11.88 30.59 5.90
C PHE A 365 12.62 31.81 6.48
N ALA A 366 13.79 31.61 7.10
CA ALA A 366 14.59 32.71 7.65
C ALA A 366 15.02 33.71 6.55
N LYS A 367 15.27 33.26 5.32
CA LYS A 367 15.62 34.14 4.18
C LYS A 367 14.50 35.11 3.80
N LEU A 368 13.25 34.78 4.13
CA LEU A 368 12.09 35.63 3.81
C LEU A 368 12.06 36.90 4.65
N ASN A 369 12.75 36.94 5.79
CA ASN A 369 12.67 38.03 6.78
C ASN A 369 11.20 38.33 7.18
N SER A 370 10.36 37.31 7.18
CA SER A 370 8.96 37.41 7.57
C SER A 370 8.82 37.62 9.09
N LYS A 371 7.68 38.18 9.49
CA LYS A 371 7.27 38.35 10.90
C LYS A 371 6.34 37.22 11.37
N ASN A 372 5.96 36.33 10.45
CA ASN A 372 5.17 35.16 10.76
C ASN A 372 6.00 34.15 11.55
N THR A 373 5.33 33.23 12.24
CA THR A 373 5.95 32.12 12.96
C THR A 373 5.87 30.85 12.12
N LEU A 374 6.93 30.05 12.17
CA LEU A 374 7.05 28.77 11.49
C LEU A 374 7.07 27.63 12.52
N ASP A 375 6.35 26.55 12.22
CA ASP A 375 6.53 25.25 12.84
C ASP A 375 6.65 24.17 11.76
N VAL A 376 7.42 23.13 12.01
CA VAL A 376 7.60 22.00 11.10
C VAL A 376 7.79 20.70 11.88
N TRP A 377 7.02 19.67 11.55
CA TRP A 377 7.07 18.38 12.21
C TRP A 377 6.85 17.22 11.23
N LEU A 378 7.33 16.05 11.63
CA LEU A 378 7.00 14.76 11.00
C LEU A 378 5.64 14.30 11.54
N GLN A 379 4.73 13.91 10.65
CA GLN A 379 3.45 13.28 11.04
C GLN A 379 3.62 11.78 11.29
N HIS A 380 4.20 11.07 10.33
CA HIS A 380 4.51 9.65 10.41
C HIS A 380 5.70 9.33 9.50
N ASP A 381 6.37 8.22 9.79
CA ASP A 381 7.38 7.62 8.94
C ASP A 381 7.21 6.10 8.80
N GLY A 382 7.65 5.58 7.66
CA GLY A 382 7.77 4.16 7.38
C GLY A 382 9.09 3.89 6.68
N LYS A 383 9.88 2.95 7.21
CA LYS A 383 11.18 2.62 6.63
C LYS A 383 11.00 1.85 5.33
N TRP A 384 11.90 2.08 4.37
CA TRP A 384 12.00 1.30 3.14
C TRP A 384 12.26 -0.18 3.46
N TRP A 385 11.95 -1.06 2.51
CA TRP A 385 12.16 -2.50 2.66
C TRP A 385 12.76 -3.09 1.38
N VAL A 386 13.71 -4.02 1.51
CA VAL A 386 14.31 -4.77 0.40
C VAL A 386 14.62 -6.18 0.88
N ALA A 387 14.01 -7.18 0.26
CA ALA A 387 14.32 -8.59 0.47
C ALA A 387 15.23 -9.14 -0.63
N SER A 388 15.88 -10.27 -0.35
CA SER A 388 16.59 -11.03 -1.37
C SER A 388 15.62 -11.84 -2.25
N PRO A 389 15.56 -11.60 -3.57
CA PRO A 389 14.73 -12.38 -4.49
C PRO A 389 15.27 -13.80 -4.74
N LYS A 390 16.40 -14.18 -4.11
CA LYS A 390 17.03 -15.51 -4.23
C LYS A 390 16.46 -16.54 -3.24
N HIS A 391 15.60 -16.11 -2.32
CA HIS A 391 14.98 -17.01 -1.34
C HIS A 391 13.94 -17.93 -1.99
N TRP A 392 13.77 -19.16 -1.48
CA TRP A 392 12.85 -20.16 -2.05
C TRP A 392 11.40 -19.65 -2.14
N ASN A 393 11.01 -18.71 -1.29
CA ASN A 393 9.69 -18.08 -1.31
C ASN A 393 9.42 -17.38 -2.66
N PHE A 394 10.42 -16.67 -3.20
CA PHE A 394 10.37 -16.05 -4.52
C PHE A 394 10.45 -17.10 -5.63
N THR A 395 11.24 -18.16 -5.45
CA THR A 395 11.30 -19.27 -6.42
C THR A 395 9.95 -19.97 -6.57
N ALA A 396 9.27 -20.27 -5.45
CA ALA A 396 7.94 -20.87 -5.45
C ALA A 396 6.92 -19.97 -6.15
N ALA A 397 6.93 -18.68 -5.84
CA ALA A 397 6.05 -17.71 -6.50
C ALA A 397 6.34 -17.58 -8.00
N SER A 398 7.61 -17.62 -8.41
CA SER A 398 7.99 -17.57 -9.82
C SER A 398 7.47 -18.78 -10.59
N LYS A 399 7.55 -19.98 -10.00
CA LYS A 399 6.97 -21.20 -10.56
C LYS A 399 5.44 -21.12 -10.64
N ALA A 400 4.80 -20.54 -9.62
CA ALA A 400 3.35 -20.33 -9.61
C ALA A 400 2.89 -19.37 -10.72
N VAL A 401 3.60 -18.26 -10.92
CA VAL A 401 3.35 -17.33 -12.02
C VAL A 401 3.51 -18.04 -13.37
N GLN A 402 4.61 -18.78 -13.57
CA GLN A 402 4.84 -19.53 -14.80
C GLN A 402 3.74 -20.56 -15.07
N GLN A 403 3.20 -21.20 -14.02
CA GLN A 403 2.14 -22.19 -14.12
C GLN A 403 0.79 -21.58 -14.52
N VAL A 404 0.46 -20.39 -14.01
CA VAL A 404 -0.85 -19.74 -14.23
C VAL A 404 -0.84 -18.87 -15.49
N PHE A 405 0.23 -18.09 -15.68
CA PHE A 405 0.30 -17.09 -16.74
C PHE A 405 1.19 -17.49 -17.93
N GLY A 406 1.89 -18.62 -17.84
CA GLY A 406 2.73 -19.11 -18.94
C GLY A 406 4.02 -18.31 -19.18
N VAL A 407 4.34 -17.34 -18.31
CA VAL A 407 5.51 -16.47 -18.43
C VAL A 407 6.28 -16.40 -17.10
N GLN A 408 7.57 -16.09 -17.15
CA GLN A 408 8.32 -15.74 -15.94
C GLN A 408 7.90 -14.35 -15.47
N PRO A 409 7.72 -14.11 -14.15
CA PRO A 409 7.43 -12.78 -13.64
C PRO A 409 8.65 -11.86 -13.77
N ASP A 410 8.39 -10.56 -13.86
CA ASP A 410 9.43 -9.57 -13.60
C ASP A 410 9.67 -9.42 -12.10
N MET A 411 10.95 -9.36 -11.71
CA MET A 411 11.34 -8.99 -10.35
C MET A 411 11.33 -7.48 -10.24
N THR A 412 10.39 -6.95 -9.47
CA THR A 412 10.13 -5.51 -9.38
C THR A 412 10.39 -4.99 -7.98
N ARG A 413 10.72 -3.71 -7.90
CA ARG A 413 10.50 -2.92 -6.70
C ARG A 413 9.24 -2.09 -6.91
N GLU A 414 8.77 -1.45 -5.85
CA GLU A 414 7.52 -0.70 -5.86
C GLU A 414 7.73 0.72 -5.34
N GLY A 415 6.85 1.61 -5.81
CA GLY A 415 6.93 3.03 -5.49
C GLY A 415 6.21 3.43 -4.21
N GLY A 416 5.23 2.61 -3.82
CA GLY A 416 4.50 2.72 -2.57
C GLY A 416 5.32 2.27 -1.37
N SER A 417 4.64 2.20 -0.24
CA SER A 417 5.18 1.79 1.06
C SER A 417 4.16 0.93 1.74
N ILE A 418 4.59 -0.21 2.29
CA ILE A 418 3.77 -1.09 3.13
C ILE A 418 4.63 -1.40 4.35
N PRO A 419 4.59 -0.54 5.40
CA PRO A 419 5.52 -0.61 6.53
C PRO A 419 5.59 -1.99 7.21
N VAL A 420 4.47 -2.72 7.16
CA VAL A 420 4.33 -4.06 7.76
C VAL A 420 5.31 -5.09 7.20
N THR A 421 5.81 -4.91 5.98
CA THR A 421 6.79 -5.81 5.35
C THR A 421 8.05 -5.92 6.19
N LEU A 422 8.60 -4.79 6.62
CA LEU A 422 9.77 -4.75 7.49
C LEU A 422 9.43 -5.26 8.90
N ASN A 423 8.24 -4.92 9.43
CA ASN A 423 7.80 -5.35 10.75
C ASN A 423 7.74 -6.88 10.85
N PHE A 424 7.15 -7.55 9.85
CA PHE A 424 7.13 -9.01 9.80
C PHE A 424 8.52 -9.61 9.62
N GLU A 425 9.33 -9.07 8.69
CA GLU A 425 10.68 -9.58 8.44
C GLU A 425 11.53 -9.54 9.72
N GLN A 426 11.51 -8.41 10.44
CA GLN A 426 12.26 -8.24 11.69
C GLN A 426 11.70 -9.08 12.84
N ALA A 427 10.38 -9.08 13.03
CA ALA A 427 9.77 -9.77 14.17
C ALA A 427 9.81 -11.30 14.04
N THR A 428 9.66 -11.81 12.82
CA THR A 428 9.65 -13.27 12.55
C THR A 428 11.02 -13.80 12.17
N GLY A 429 11.93 -12.96 11.66
CA GLY A 429 13.20 -13.37 11.07
C GLY A 429 13.02 -14.19 9.79
N LYS A 430 11.85 -14.11 9.14
CA LYS A 430 11.50 -14.88 7.95
C LYS A 430 11.45 -14.00 6.72
N ASN A 431 11.66 -14.61 5.56
CA ASN A 431 11.57 -13.93 4.30
C ASN A 431 10.12 -13.48 4.01
N VAL A 432 9.99 -12.24 3.53
CA VAL A 432 8.73 -11.65 3.08
C VAL A 432 8.73 -11.56 1.55
N LEU A 433 7.60 -11.90 0.95
CA LEU A 433 7.33 -11.77 -0.49
C LEU A 433 6.09 -10.90 -0.68
N LEU A 434 6.12 -10.03 -1.68
CA LEU A 434 4.92 -9.41 -2.23
C LEU A 434 4.52 -10.07 -3.56
N LEU A 435 3.30 -10.57 -3.61
CA LEU A 435 2.71 -11.32 -4.71
C LEU A 435 1.50 -10.55 -5.26
N PRO A 436 1.71 -9.58 -6.17
CA PRO A 436 0.65 -8.69 -6.62
C PRO A 436 -0.47 -9.39 -7.39
N MET A 437 -1.71 -9.04 -7.04
CA MET A 437 -2.92 -9.47 -7.74
C MET A 437 -3.41 -8.40 -8.72
N GLY A 438 -3.37 -7.14 -8.32
CA GLY A 438 -3.88 -6.02 -9.11
C GLY A 438 -2.99 -5.66 -10.31
N SER A 439 -3.50 -4.76 -11.15
CA SER A 439 -2.82 -4.24 -12.34
C SER A 439 -2.41 -2.77 -12.18
N SER A 440 -1.45 -2.31 -12.98
CA SER A 440 -1.01 -0.90 -12.99
C SER A 440 -2.10 0.15 -13.24
N THR A 441 -3.27 -0.26 -13.74
CA THR A 441 -4.39 0.65 -14.07
C THR A 441 -5.52 0.59 -13.06
N ASP A 442 -5.34 -0.12 -11.95
CA ASP A 442 -6.39 -0.38 -10.95
C ASP A 442 -6.77 0.84 -10.12
N ALA A 443 -5.94 1.90 -10.18
CA ALA A 443 -6.27 3.22 -9.66
C ALA A 443 -6.62 3.23 -8.15
N ALA A 444 -5.88 2.44 -7.37
CA ALA A 444 -5.87 2.54 -5.92
C ALA A 444 -5.72 4.00 -5.45
N HIS A 445 -6.45 4.34 -4.38
CA HIS A 445 -6.54 5.70 -3.79
C HIS A 445 -7.14 6.77 -4.70
N SER A 446 -7.60 6.41 -5.90
CA SER A 446 -8.22 7.33 -6.86
C SER A 446 -9.72 7.06 -7.04
N VAL A 447 -10.33 7.81 -7.95
CA VAL A 447 -11.68 7.53 -8.47
C VAL A 447 -11.66 6.37 -9.44
N ASN A 448 -12.77 5.63 -9.51
CA ASN A 448 -12.93 4.48 -10.41
C ASN A 448 -11.90 3.38 -10.18
N GLU A 449 -11.51 3.17 -8.90
CA GLU A 449 -10.73 2.00 -8.51
C GLU A 449 -11.42 0.73 -9.02
N LYS A 450 -10.62 -0.18 -9.57
CA LYS A 450 -11.11 -1.45 -10.10
C LYS A 450 -10.16 -2.59 -9.81
N LEU A 451 -10.70 -3.80 -9.83
CA LEU A 451 -9.94 -5.04 -10.02
C LEU A 451 -10.49 -5.79 -11.22
N ASP A 452 -9.64 -6.11 -12.19
CA ASP A 452 -10.07 -6.91 -13.34
C ASP A 452 -10.48 -8.31 -12.89
N LYS A 453 -11.64 -8.81 -13.34
CA LYS A 453 -12.12 -10.16 -12.99
C LYS A 453 -11.09 -11.23 -13.34
N ARG A 454 -10.35 -11.05 -14.45
CA ARG A 454 -9.23 -11.93 -14.81
C ARG A 454 -8.18 -11.95 -13.72
N ASN A 455 -7.72 -10.79 -13.27
CA ASN A 455 -6.73 -10.66 -12.20
C ASN A 455 -7.21 -11.29 -10.89
N TYR A 456 -8.48 -11.10 -10.52
CA TYR A 456 -9.04 -11.70 -9.31
C TYR A 456 -9.09 -13.23 -9.38
N ILE A 457 -9.65 -13.80 -10.46
CA ILE A 457 -9.83 -15.26 -10.58
C ILE A 457 -8.50 -15.98 -10.82
N GLU A 458 -7.67 -15.48 -11.73
CA GLU A 458 -6.32 -16.03 -11.96
C GLU A 458 -5.40 -15.75 -10.76
N GLY A 459 -5.64 -14.67 -10.03
CA GLY A 459 -5.00 -14.37 -8.74
C GLY A 459 -5.27 -15.46 -7.71
N VAL A 460 -6.52 -15.92 -7.55
CA VAL A 460 -6.82 -17.07 -6.67
C VAL A 460 -6.07 -18.33 -7.11
N LYS A 461 -5.98 -18.60 -8.42
CA LYS A 461 -5.16 -19.71 -8.94
C LYS A 461 -3.68 -19.54 -8.61
N LEU A 462 -3.15 -18.33 -8.78
CA LEU A 462 -1.76 -17.96 -8.47
C LEU A 462 -1.46 -18.18 -6.98
N LEU A 463 -2.28 -17.64 -6.09
CA LEU A 463 -2.12 -17.78 -4.65
C LEU A 463 -2.14 -19.26 -4.24
N GLY A 464 -3.09 -20.05 -4.77
CA GLY A 464 -3.13 -21.49 -4.50
C GLY A 464 -1.91 -22.24 -5.06
N ALA A 465 -1.53 -21.98 -6.32
CA ALA A 465 -0.36 -22.60 -6.95
C ALA A 465 0.94 -22.26 -6.20
N TYR A 466 1.06 -21.03 -5.69
CA TYR A 466 2.16 -20.60 -4.84
C TYR A 466 2.30 -21.50 -3.61
N LEU A 467 1.20 -21.77 -2.89
CA LEU A 467 1.24 -22.65 -1.72
C LEU A 467 1.68 -24.09 -2.07
N HIS A 468 1.30 -24.61 -3.23
CA HIS A 468 1.76 -25.93 -3.69
C HIS A 468 3.26 -25.94 -3.99
N TYR A 469 3.77 -24.94 -4.71
CA TYR A 469 5.21 -24.85 -4.97
C TYR A 469 6.02 -24.59 -3.70
N VAL A 470 5.49 -23.83 -2.73
CA VAL A 470 6.13 -23.66 -1.41
C VAL A 470 6.37 -25.00 -0.72
N ALA A 471 5.39 -25.92 -0.78
CA ALA A 471 5.51 -27.24 -0.18
C ALA A 471 6.54 -28.14 -0.89
N GLU A 472 6.84 -27.87 -2.16
CA GLU A 472 7.84 -28.61 -2.95
C GLU A 472 9.25 -28.02 -2.88
N GLU A 473 9.41 -26.77 -2.44
CA GLU A 473 10.72 -26.15 -2.32
C GLU A 473 11.59 -26.96 -1.34
N PRO A 474 12.90 -27.14 -1.63
CA PRO A 474 13.80 -27.82 -0.71
C PRO A 474 13.78 -27.15 0.65
N ILE A 475 13.63 -27.94 1.72
CA ILE A 475 13.96 -27.48 3.06
C ILE A 475 15.49 -27.44 3.08
N ASN A 476 16.08 -26.27 2.82
CA ASN A 476 17.51 -26.12 3.02
C ASN A 476 17.82 -26.50 4.48
N THR A 477 18.62 -27.54 4.63
CA THR A 477 19.08 -28.07 5.92
C THR A 477 20.19 -27.20 6.50
#